data_AF-A0A2D7BWM7-F1
#
_entry.id   AF-A0A2D7BWM7-F1
#
_cell.length_a   1.000
_cell.length_b   1.000
_cell.length_c   1.000
_cell.angle_alpha   90.00
_cell.angle_beta   90.00
_cell.angle_gamma   90.00
#
_symmetry.space_group_name_H-M   'P 1'
#
loop_
_entity.id
_entity.type
_entity.pdbx_description
1 polymer ?
#
loop_
_entity_poly.entity_id
_entity_poly.type
_entity_poly.pdbx_seq_one_letter_code
_entity_poly.pdbx_strand_id
1 'polypeptide(L)'
;MSSVCKSFKAFRKEQDRARALRDLLVTIPDDEELDSHFRMFNRPEVLDLINAEGDIEHPVPLGMTLLRKVPEFRKLAVRAGFKLLFA
;
A
#
# COMPACT_ATOMS: atom_id res chain seq x y z
N MET A 1 -2.42 25.19 23.65
CA MET A 1 -1.37 24.16 23.44
C MET A 1 -1.92 22.75 23.17
N SER A 2 -2.99 22.30 23.84
CA SER A 2 -3.52 20.93 23.67
C SER A 2 -4.12 20.62 22.28
N SER A 3 -4.73 21.60 21.60
CA SER A 3 -5.34 21.39 20.27
C SER A 3 -4.31 21.09 19.18
N VAL A 4 -3.21 21.86 19.12
CA VAL A 4 -2.11 21.65 18.17
C VAL A 4 -1.46 20.28 18.37
N CYS A 5 -1.31 19.86 19.64
CA CYS A 5 -0.71 18.59 19.99
C CYS A 5 -1.57 17.39 19.54
N LYS A 6 -2.90 17.53 19.50
CA LYS A 6 -3.80 16.50 18.95
C LYS A 6 -3.68 16.38 17.43
N SER A 7 -3.72 17.50 16.70
CA SER A 7 -3.57 17.51 15.24
C SER A 7 -2.22 16.95 14.80
N PHE A 8 -1.15 17.31 15.51
CA PHE A 8 0.18 16.76 15.26
C PHE A 8 0.25 15.24 15.44
N LYS A 9 -0.37 14.70 16.50
CA LYS A 9 -0.42 13.24 16.72
C LYS A 9 -1.18 12.51 15.60
N ALA A 10 -2.26 13.09 15.11
CA ALA A 10 -3.03 12.52 14.00
C ALA A 10 -2.20 12.50 12.71
N PHE A 11 -1.59 13.63 12.35
CA PHE A 11 -0.71 13.75 11.19
C PHE A 11 0.48 12.78 11.27
N ARG A 12 1.15 12.72 12.43
CA ARG A 12 2.26 11.80 12.66
C ARG A 12 1.84 10.34 12.43
N LYS A 13 0.69 9.92 12.95
CA LYS A 13 0.17 8.56 12.76
C LYS A 13 -0.11 8.24 11.29
N GLU A 14 -0.61 9.21 10.53
CA GLU A 14 -0.84 9.06 9.09
C GLU A 14 0.48 8.91 8.33
N GLN A 15 1.45 9.77 8.61
CA GLN A 15 2.80 9.69 8.02
C GLN A 15 3.52 8.39 8.37
N ASP A 16 3.41 7.93 9.62
CA ASP A 16 4.02 6.68 10.06
C ASP A 16 3.41 5.48 9.33
N ARG A 17 2.09 5.48 9.07
CA ARG A 17 1.43 4.45 8.24
C ARG A 17 1.89 4.49 6.79
N ALA A 18 1.98 5.69 6.20
CA ALA A 18 2.46 5.85 4.82
C ALA A 18 3.91 5.36 4.68
N ARG A 19 4.78 5.71 5.63
CA ARG A 19 6.15 5.21 5.70
C ARG A 19 6.20 3.70 5.81
N ALA A 20 5.43 3.12 6.72
CA ALA A 20 5.44 1.68 6.94
C ALA A 20 4.92 0.92 5.70
N LEU A 21 3.88 1.41 5.02
CA LEU A 21 3.44 0.86 3.74
C LEU A 21 4.52 0.94 2.66
N ARG A 22 5.22 2.08 2.52
CA ARG A 22 6.36 2.21 1.61
C ARG A 22 7.44 1.19 1.93
N ASP A 23 7.80 1.07 3.21
CA ASP A 23 8.88 0.18 3.61
C ASP A 23 8.51 -1.28 3.32
N LEU A 24 7.24 -1.64 3.45
CA LEU A 24 6.76 -2.99 3.16
C LEU A 24 6.77 -3.37 1.70
N LEU A 25 6.56 -2.40 0.81
CA LEU A 25 6.45 -2.65 -0.62
C LEU A 25 7.77 -2.41 -1.38
N VAL A 26 8.65 -1.57 -0.83
CA VAL A 26 9.82 -1.05 -1.55
C VAL A 26 11.13 -1.13 -0.76
N THR A 27 11.14 -0.86 0.55
CA THR A 27 12.41 -0.75 1.31
C THR A 27 12.89 -2.07 1.93
N ILE A 28 11.97 -2.89 2.43
CA ILE A 28 12.25 -4.14 3.15
C ILE A 28 12.35 -5.36 2.23
N PRO A 29 11.52 -5.52 1.18
CA PRO A 29 11.63 -6.67 0.27
C PRO A 29 13.04 -6.77 -0.34
N ASP A 30 13.52 -8.00 -0.52
CA ASP A 30 14.70 -8.26 -1.34
C ASP A 30 14.38 -8.12 -2.84
N ASP A 31 15.42 -8.19 -3.67
CA ASP A 31 15.27 -8.00 -5.12
C ASP A 31 14.29 -9.00 -5.74
N GLU A 32 14.23 -10.25 -5.26
CA GLU A 32 13.33 -11.27 -5.81
C GLU A 32 11.87 -11.00 -5.43
N GLU A 33 11.61 -10.64 -4.16
CA GLU A 33 10.28 -10.23 -3.70
C GLU A 33 9.82 -8.95 -4.43
N LEU A 34 10.73 -8.00 -4.63
CA LEU A 34 10.44 -6.75 -5.34
C LEU A 34 10.11 -7.02 -6.81
N ASP A 35 10.89 -7.86 -7.49
CA ASP A 35 10.66 -8.24 -8.89
C ASP A 35 9.32 -8.97 -9.07
N SER A 36 8.94 -9.80 -8.09
CA SER A 36 7.62 -10.44 -8.03
C SER A 36 6.48 -9.43 -7.93
N HIS A 37 6.62 -8.40 -7.09
CA HIS A 37 5.64 -7.31 -7.01
C HIS A 37 5.51 -6.60 -8.36
N PHE A 38 6.63 -6.25 -9.00
CA PHE A 38 6.63 -5.58 -10.30
C PHE A 38 5.99 -6.43 -11.40
N ARG A 39 6.32 -7.73 -11.47
CA ARG A 39 5.70 -8.66 -12.44
C ARG A 39 4.19 -8.70 -12.29
N MET A 40 3.69 -8.75 -11.05
CA MET A 40 2.26 -8.75 -10.75
C MET A 40 1.57 -7.46 -11.25
N PHE A 41 2.17 -6.29 -10.99
CA PHE A 41 1.63 -5.00 -11.40
C PHE A 41 1.75 -4.74 -12.90
N ASN A 42 2.77 -5.30 -13.57
CA ASN A 42 3.02 -5.10 -15.00
C ASN A 42 2.17 -5.99 -15.90
N ARG A 43 1.28 -6.82 -15.33
CA ARG A 43 0.32 -7.59 -16.11
C ARG A 43 -0.70 -6.65 -16.75
N PRO A 44 -1.02 -6.81 -18.04
CA PRO A 44 -1.93 -5.91 -18.76
C PRO A 44 -3.27 -5.69 -18.04
N GLU A 45 -3.88 -6.76 -17.52
CA GLU A 45 -5.17 -6.68 -16.82
C GLU A 45 -5.11 -5.90 -15.51
N VAL A 46 -3.94 -5.83 -14.87
CA VAL A 46 -3.71 -5.05 -13.65
C VAL A 46 -3.43 -3.59 -14.00
N LEU A 47 -2.65 -3.34 -15.04
CA LEU A 47 -2.41 -2.00 -15.56
C LEU A 47 -3.70 -1.33 -16.03
N ASP A 48 -4.55 -2.04 -16.76
CA ASP A 48 -5.85 -1.53 -17.22
C ASP A 48 -6.75 -1.14 -16.05
N LEU A 49 -6.76 -1.95 -14.99
CA LEU A 49 -7.48 -1.66 -13.75
C LEU A 49 -6.92 -0.41 -13.06
N ILE A 50 -5.59 -0.28 -12.98
CA ILE A 50 -4.94 0.92 -12.42
C ILE A 50 -5.26 2.16 -13.26
N ASN A 51 -5.22 2.07 -14.59
CA ASN A 51 -5.53 3.19 -15.47
C ASN A 51 -7.01 3.59 -15.40
N ALA A 52 -7.91 2.65 -15.15
CA ALA A 52 -9.34 2.91 -15.05
C ALA A 52 -9.78 3.45 -13.68
N GLU A 53 -9.17 2.96 -12.59
CA GLU A 53 -9.62 3.23 -11.22
C GLU A 53 -8.59 4.00 -10.37
N GLY A 54 -7.39 4.25 -10.89
CA GLY A 54 -6.30 4.90 -10.19
C GLY A 54 -6.48 6.41 -10.09
N ASP A 55 -6.81 6.87 -8.89
CA ASP A 55 -6.79 8.28 -8.51
C ASP A 55 -5.65 8.52 -7.51
N ILE A 56 -4.75 9.45 -7.84
CA ILE A 56 -3.60 9.81 -7.00
C ILE A 56 -4.08 10.52 -5.72
N GLU A 57 -5.14 11.33 -5.80
CA GLU A 57 -5.70 12.03 -4.64
C GLU A 57 -6.52 11.07 -3.76
N HIS A 58 -7.13 10.05 -4.36
CA HIS A 58 -7.95 9.05 -3.66
C HIS A 58 -7.47 7.62 -3.98
N PRO A 59 -6.40 7.13 -3.32
CA PRO A 59 -5.82 5.82 -3.64
C PRO A 59 -6.60 4.62 -3.07
N VAL A 60 -7.52 4.86 -2.13
CA VAL A 60 -8.25 3.79 -1.41
C VAL A 60 -9.14 2.93 -2.33
N PRO A 61 -9.96 3.50 -3.24
CA PRO A 61 -10.75 2.72 -4.19
C PRO A 61 -9.91 1.75 -5.02
N LEU A 62 -8.78 2.20 -5.58
CA LEU A 62 -7.86 1.36 -6.34
C LEU A 62 -7.37 0.18 -5.48
N GLY A 63 -6.92 0.45 -4.25
CA GLY A 63 -6.47 -0.60 -3.33
C GLY A 63 -7.55 -1.63 -3.04
N MET A 64 -8.80 -1.20 -2.83
CA MET A 64 -9.95 -2.09 -2.61
C MET A 64 -10.26 -2.94 -3.84
N THR A 65 -10.16 -2.37 -5.03
CA THR A 65 -10.38 -3.10 -6.27
C THR A 65 -9.28 -4.13 -6.52
N LEU A 66 -8.01 -3.76 -6.31
CA LEU A 66 -6.90 -4.70 -6.40
C LEU A 66 -7.07 -5.87 -5.41
N LEU A 67 -7.50 -5.61 -4.16
CA LEU A 67 -7.82 -6.66 -3.18
C LEU A 67 -8.92 -7.62 -3.65
N ARG A 68 -9.88 -7.12 -4.42
CA ARG A 68 -11.02 -7.88 -4.93
C ARG A 68 -10.67 -8.67 -6.18
N LYS A 69 -10.01 -8.04 -7.15
CA LYS A 69 -9.80 -8.55 -8.51
C LYS A 69 -8.44 -9.21 -8.73
N VAL A 70 -7.43 -8.96 -7.88
CA VAL A 70 -6.06 -9.48 -8.04
C VAL A 70 -5.68 -10.39 -6.86
N PRO A 71 -5.74 -11.73 -7.00
CA PRO A 71 -5.49 -12.67 -5.89
C PRO A 71 -4.09 -12.56 -5.28
N GLU A 72 -3.06 -12.29 -6.08
CA GLU A 72 -1.68 -12.11 -5.62
C GLU A 72 -1.54 -10.85 -4.76
N PHE A 73 -2.21 -9.76 -5.15
CA PHE A 73 -2.23 -8.53 -4.36
C PHE A 73 -2.85 -8.75 -2.99
N ARG A 74 -3.86 -9.63 -2.87
CA ARG A 74 -4.43 -10.00 -1.57
C ARG A 74 -3.39 -10.66 -0.66
N LYS A 75 -2.56 -11.58 -1.17
CA LYS A 75 -1.50 -12.22 -0.37
C LYS A 75 -0.48 -11.18 0.11
N LEU A 76 -0.09 -10.27 -0.78
CA LEU A 76 0.82 -9.17 -0.49
C LEU A 76 0.23 -8.22 0.58
N ALA A 77 -1.03 -7.84 0.45
CA ALA A 77 -1.72 -6.97 1.41
C ALA A 77 -1.85 -7.61 2.81
N VAL A 78 -2.08 -8.92 2.88
CA VAL A 78 -2.09 -9.66 4.16
C VAL A 78 -0.71 -9.65 4.80
N ARG A 79 0.35 -9.96 4.05
CA ARG A 79 1.74 -9.91 4.57
C ARG A 79 2.10 -8.50 5.05
N ALA A 80 1.73 -7.48 4.29
CA ALA A 80 1.92 -6.08 4.66
C ALA A 80 1.15 -5.74 5.95
N GLY A 81 -0.12 -6.13 6.05
CA GLY A 81 -0.94 -5.91 7.24
C GLY A 81 -0.38 -6.57 8.50
N PHE A 82 0.12 -7.81 8.39
CA PHE A 82 0.78 -8.48 9.50
C PHE A 82 2.06 -7.75 9.93
N LYS A 83 2.92 -7.37 8.99
CA LYS A 83 4.12 -6.60 9.33
C LYS A 83 3.78 -5.25 9.97
N LEU A 84 2.72 -4.55 9.56
CA LEU A 84 2.26 -3.31 10.21
C LEU A 84 1.76 -3.52 11.66
N LEU A 85 1.16 -4.67 11.95
CA LEU A 85 0.64 -4.98 13.29
C LEU A 85 1.75 -5.34 14.29
N PHE A 86 2.90 -5.80 13.78
CA PHE A 86 4.06 -6.22 14.57
C PHE A 86 5.29 -5.30 14.40
N ALA A 87 5.12 -4.17 13.71
CA ALA A 87 6.14 -3.13 13.54
C ALA A 87 6.10 -2.09 14.66
#